data_AF-A0A6L7YQP9-F1
#
_entry.id   AF-A0A6L7YQP9-F1
#
_cell.length_a   1.000
_cell.length_b   1.000
_cell.length_c   1.000
_cell.angle_alpha   90.00
_cell.angle_beta   90.00
_cell.angle_gamma   90.00
#
_symmetry.space_group_name_H-M   'P 1'
#
loop_
_entity.id
_entity.type
_entity.pdbx_description
1 polymer ?
#
loop_
_entity_poly.entity_id
_entity_poly.type
_entity_poly.pdbx_seq_one_letter_code
_entity_poly.pdbx_strand_id
1 'polypeptide(L)' 'MSESTSIDDFRALTKRAGLDLTDDELEHLKPMYDHYLEPITSMNALDLDAEDLAVVYSPGWDPEV' A
#
# COMPACT_ATOMS: atom_id res chain seq x y z
N MET A 1 0.70 17.49 -9.77
CA MET A 1 2.14 17.18 -9.93
C MET A 1 2.28 15.78 -9.37
N SER A 2 2.62 14.77 -10.17
CA SER A 2 2.82 13.41 -9.64
C SER A 2 4.05 13.43 -8.73
N GLU A 3 3.81 13.19 -7.44
CA GLU A 3 4.86 13.11 -6.43
C GLU A 3 5.60 11.79 -6.67
N SER A 4 6.76 11.83 -7.32
CA SER A 4 7.57 10.63 -7.54
C SER A 4 8.52 10.43 -6.36
N THR A 5 8.51 9.22 -5.79
CA THR A 5 9.46 8.84 -4.75
C THR A 5 10.88 8.82 -5.33
N SER A 6 11.90 9.26 -4.59
CA SER A 6 13.28 9.19 -5.08
C SER A 6 13.76 7.73 -5.21
N ILE A 7 14.84 7.48 -5.97
CA ILE A 7 15.41 6.13 -6.08
C ILE A 7 15.96 5.62 -4.73
N ASP A 8 16.49 6.52 -3.89
CA ASP A 8 17.02 6.20 -2.57
C ASP A 8 15.91 5.83 -1.58
N ASP A 9 14.80 6.57 -1.62
CA ASP A 9 13.62 6.25 -0.81
C ASP A 9 12.98 4.94 -1.28
N PHE A 10 12.92 4.69 -2.58
CA PHE A 10 12.43 3.44 -3.14
C PHE A 10 13.29 2.25 -2.70
N ARG A 11 14.62 2.38 -2.72
CA ARG A 11 15.55 1.37 -2.19
C ARG A 11 15.32 1.10 -0.70
N ALA A 12 15.06 2.14 0.10
CA ALA A 12 14.75 1.97 1.52
C ALA A 12 13.43 1.20 1.73
N LEU A 13 12.42 1.44 0.89
CA LEU A 13 11.13 0.74 0.93
C LEU A 13 11.26 -0.73 0.54
N THR A 14 11.93 -1.05 -0.56
CA THR A 14 12.13 -2.43 -1.02
C THR A 14 12.90 -3.24 0.01
N LYS A 15 13.93 -2.65 0.62
CA LYS A 15 14.69 -3.27 1.71
C LYS A 15 13.82 -3.57 2.94
N ARG A 16 12.91 -2.66 3.32
CA ARG A 16 11.94 -2.89 4.40
C ARG A 16 10.94 -3.99 4.08
N ALA A 17 10.58 -4.14 2.81
CA ALA A 17 9.76 -5.24 2.32
C ALA A 17 10.52 -6.59 2.25
N GLY A 18 11.81 -6.61 2.59
CA GLY A 18 12.65 -7.81 2.54
C GLY A 18 13.16 -8.14 1.13
N LEU A 19 13.09 -7.19 0.20
CA LEU A 19 13.60 -7.32 -1.16
C LEU A 19 15.00 -6.68 -1.23
N ASP A 20 16.04 -7.52 -1.32
CA ASP A 20 17.40 -7.06 -1.60
C ASP A 20 17.59 -7.02 -3.13
N LEU A 21 17.25 -5.87 -3.71
CA LEU A 21 17.30 -5.64 -5.16
C LEU A 21 18.60 -4.97 -5.58
N THR A 22 19.11 -5.34 -6.74
CA THR A 22 20.20 -4.66 -7.43
C THR A 22 19.76 -3.31 -8.00
N ASP A 23 20.72 -2.47 -8.39
CA ASP A 23 20.44 -1.15 -8.96
C ASP A 23 19.61 -1.26 -10.25
N ASP A 24 19.94 -2.21 -11.12
CA ASP A 24 19.21 -2.47 -12.37
C ASP A 24 17.77 -2.93 -12.10
N GLU A 25 17.56 -3.77 -11.10
CA GLU A 25 16.21 -4.22 -10.70
C GLU A 25 15.39 -3.08 -10.08
N LEU A 26 16.01 -2.19 -9.32
CA LEU A 26 15.37 -0.99 -8.79
C LEU A 26 14.93 -0.05 -9.90
N GLU A 27 15.81 0.21 -10.87
CA GLU A 27 15.49 1.05 -12.03
C GLU A 27 14.37 0.45 -12.88
N HIS A 28 14.32 -0.88 -13.00
CA HIS A 28 13.27 -1.56 -13.74
C HIS A 28 11.92 -1.57 -13.02
N LEU A 29 11.92 -1.76 -11.69
CA LEU A 29 10.70 -1.88 -10.89
C LEU A 29 10.07 -0.52 -10.56
N LYS A 30 10.88 0.53 -10.43
CA LYS A 30 10.44 1.85 -9.99
C LYS A 30 9.34 2.48 -10.86
N PRO A 31 9.36 2.42 -12.21
CA PRO A 31 8.28 2.94 -13.04
C PRO A 31 6.92 2.30 -12.73
N MET A 32 6.91 1.00 -12.40
CA MET A 32 5.69 0.30 -11.99
C MET A 32 5.21 0.81 -10.63
N TYR A 33 6.12 0.97 -9.67
CA TYR A 33 5.79 1.53 -8.35
C TYR A 33 5.21 2.95 -8.47
N ASP A 34 5.85 3.81 -9.25
CA ASP A 34 5.42 5.20 -9.47
C ASP A 34 4.02 5.27 -10.10
N HIS A 35 3.68 4.32 -11.00
CA HIS A 35 2.35 4.22 -11.57
C HIS A 35 1.27 3.92 -10.53
N TYR A 36 1.55 3.05 -9.56
CA TYR A 36 0.60 2.72 -8.50
C TYR A 36 0.55 3.73 -7.36
N LEU A 37 1.56 4.59 -7.25
CA LEU A 37 1.64 5.56 -6.17
C LEU A 37 0.49 6.58 -6.22
N GLU A 38 0.08 7.01 -7.42
CA GLU A 38 -1.03 7.94 -7.62
C GLU A 38 -2.38 7.40 -7.12
N PRO A 39 -2.87 6.22 -7.54
CA PRO A 39 -4.13 5.69 -7.03
C PRO A 39 -4.05 5.36 -5.54
N ILE A 40 -2.91 4.88 -5.03
CA ILE A 40 -2.72 4.62 -3.59
C ILE A 40 -2.83 5.91 -2.78
N THR A 41 -2.19 6.99 -3.24
CA THR A 41 -2.26 8.30 -2.58
C THR A 41 -3.69 8.83 -2.58
N SER A 42 -4.41 8.67 -3.69
CA SER A 42 -5.81 9.07 -3.79
C SER A 42 -6.71 8.29 -2.83
N MET A 43 -6.47 6.99 -2.67
CA MET A 43 -7.19 6.14 -1.73
C MET A 43 -6.90 6.50 -0.27
N ASN A 44 -5.63 6.78 0.06
CA ASN A 44 -5.25 7.19 1.42
C ASN A 44 -5.69 8.61 1.80
N ALA A 45 -6.04 9.45 0.82
CA ALA A 45 -6.59 10.77 1.05
C ALA A 45 -8.09 10.77 1.36
N LEU A 46 -8.76 9.61 1.28
CA LEU A 46 -10.16 9.48 1.64
C LEU A 46 -10.29 9.58 3.17
N ASP A 47 -11.09 10.53 3.62
CA ASP A 47 -11.50 10.64 5.01
C ASP A 47 -12.63 9.63 5.25
N LEU A 48 -12.30 8.52 5.90
CA LEU A 48 -13.25 7.48 6.25
C LEU A 48 -13.74 7.77 7.68
N ASP A 49 -15.02 8.09 7.83
CA ASP A 49 -15.62 8.27 9.14
C ASP A 49 -15.63 6.93 9.91
N ALA A 50 -15.76 7.00 11.24
CA ALA A 50 -15.70 5.81 12.11
C ALA A 50 -16.71 4.71 11.74
N GLU A 51 -17.77 5.08 11.03
CA GLU A 51 -18.85 4.21 10.56
C GLU A 51 -18.46 3.40 9.32
N ASP A 52 -17.53 3.91 8.50
CA ASP A 52 -17.07 3.29 7.25
C ASP A 52 -15.93 2.26 7.46
N LEU A 53 -15.28 2.28 8.62
CA LEU A 53 -14.21 1.35 9.01
C LEU A 53 -14.73 0.07 9.69
N ALA A 54 -16.01 0.03 10.08
CA ALA A 54 -16.57 -1.05 10.86
C ALA A 54 -17.04 -2.20 9.96
N VAL A 55 -16.15 -3.17 9.69
CA VAL A 55 -16.62 -4.52 9.36
C VAL A 55 -17.28 -5.08 10.62
N VAL A 56 -18.61 -4.98 10.69
CA VAL A 56 -19.40 -5.61 11.76
C VAL A 56 -19.36 -7.12 11.54
N TYR A 57 -18.42 -7.78 12.22
CA TYR A 57 -18.44 -9.23 12.34
C TYR A 57 -19.57 -9.62 13.29
N SER A 58 -20.64 -10.16 12.74
CA SER A 58 -21.73 -10.79 13.50
C SER A 58 -21.47 -12.30 13.55
N PRO A 59 -20.79 -12.84 14.58
CA PRO A 59 -20.66 -14.28 14.71
C PRO A 59 -22.05 -14.89 14.81
N GLY A 60 -22.43 -15.70 13.82
CA GLY A 60 -23.58 -16.58 13.90
C GLY A 60 -23.30 -17.71 14.88
N TRP A 61 -23.21 -17.40 16.16
CA TRP A 61 -23.21 -18.42 17.20
C TRP A 61 -24.65 -18.90 17.33
N ASP A 62 -24.96 -20.03 16.72
CA ASP A 62 -26.24 -20.72 16.93
C ASP A 62 -26.15 -21.43 18.29
N PRO A 63 -26.88 -21.01 19.33
CA PRO A 63 -26.76 -21.60 20.67
C PRO A 63 -27.58 -22.89 20.84
N GLU A 64 -28.14 -23.47 19.77
CA GLU A 64 -28.98 -24.68 19.85
C GLU A 64 -28.38 -25.87 19.07
N VAL A 65 -27.41 -26.56 19.69
CA VAL A 65 -27.15 -28.01 19.51
C VAL A 65 -26.83 -28.67 20.84
#